data_AF-W2P4G9-F1
#
_entry.id   AF-W2P4G9-F1
#
_cell.length_a   1.000
_cell.length_b   1.000
_cell.length_c   1.000
_cell.angle_alpha   90.00
_cell.angle_beta   90.00
_cell.angle_gamma   90.00
#
_symmetry.space_group_name_H-M   'P 1'
#
loop_
_entity.id
_entity.type
_entity.pdbx_description
1 polymer ?
#
loop_
_entity_poly.entity_id
_entity_poly.type
_entity_poly.pdbx_seq_one_letter_code
_entity_poly.pdbx_strand_id
1 'polypeptide(L)'
;MVANREGRWNEDGVDGGPSSMELLLVWLRRDSNAVWWREASEKRLQSTMAHEVHEFFVDHGVTHRSVSAIYAKICQLAKQVTEADGWLVSKGFWRENDNEEAKQTVLRICPDYEVVAPLLHCNKPRITTSPHVYGLEASIAKSLRRSARNQNIRPVDAAA
;
A
#
# COMPACT_ATOMS: atom_id res chain seq x y z
N MET A 1 -20.65 9.38 -22.99
CA MET A 1 -20.46 7.98 -22.55
C MET A 1 -18.97 7.78 -22.31
N VAL A 2 -18.51 7.86 -21.06
CA VAL A 2 -17.11 7.60 -20.73
C VAL A 2 -16.94 6.09 -20.82
N ALA A 3 -16.31 5.62 -21.90
CA ALA A 3 -16.05 4.21 -22.10
C ALA A 3 -15.36 3.65 -20.84
N ASN A 4 -15.98 2.62 -20.28
CA ASN A 4 -15.42 1.84 -19.19
C ASN A 4 -14.05 1.31 -19.63
N ARG A 5 -12.97 2.02 -19.25
CA ARG A 5 -11.60 1.67 -19.67
C ARG A 5 -11.14 0.34 -19.07
N GLU A 6 -11.85 -0.18 -18.06
CA GLU A 6 -11.56 -1.45 -17.39
C GLU A 6 -11.94 -2.65 -18.25
N GLY A 7 -13.04 -2.57 -19.02
CA GLY A 7 -13.45 -3.66 -19.94
C GLY A 7 -12.36 -4.04 -20.94
N ARG A 8 -11.62 -3.05 -21.47
CA ARG A 8 -10.51 -3.30 -22.40
C ARG A 8 -9.33 -4.06 -21.79
N TRP A 9 -9.14 -4.10 -20.48
CA TRP A 9 -8.02 -4.85 -19.86
C TRP A 9 -8.43 -6.25 -19.42
N ASN A 10 -9.72 -6.49 -19.22
CA ASN A 10 -10.29 -7.79 -18.86
C ASN A 10 -10.70 -8.62 -20.09
N GLU A 11 -10.78 -8.00 -21.27
CA GLU A 11 -11.31 -8.60 -22.51
C GLU A 11 -10.29 -8.60 -23.66
N ASP A 12 -9.02 -8.27 -23.41
CA ASP A 12 -7.98 -8.16 -24.45
C ASP A 12 -7.04 -9.36 -24.53
N GLY A 13 -7.49 -10.52 -24.08
CA GLY A 13 -6.81 -11.78 -24.32
C GLY A 13 -6.70 -12.08 -25.82
N VAL A 14 -5.56 -12.60 -26.23
CA VAL A 14 -5.28 -12.98 -27.63
C VAL A 14 -5.50 -14.49 -27.78
N ASP A 15 -6.21 -14.92 -28.83
CA ASP A 15 -6.46 -16.32 -29.17
C ASP A 15 -7.03 -17.19 -28.03
N GLY A 16 -7.89 -16.61 -27.18
CA GLY A 16 -8.45 -17.29 -26.01
C GLY A 16 -7.48 -17.42 -24.83
N GLY A 17 -6.32 -16.77 -24.91
CA GLY A 17 -5.37 -16.64 -23.82
C GLY A 17 -5.80 -15.62 -22.74
N PRO A 18 -5.02 -15.50 -21.65
CA PRO A 18 -5.35 -14.62 -20.54
C PRO A 18 -5.34 -13.14 -20.96
N SER A 19 -6.23 -12.36 -20.35
CA SER A 19 -6.30 -10.91 -20.51
C SER A 19 -5.10 -10.21 -19.85
N SER A 20 -4.87 -8.95 -20.23
CA SER A 20 -3.83 -8.12 -19.61
C SER A 20 -4.02 -7.97 -18.11
N MET A 21 -5.27 -7.87 -17.64
CA MET A 21 -5.55 -7.75 -16.22
C MET A 21 -5.26 -9.06 -15.47
N GLU A 22 -5.64 -10.21 -16.03
CA GLU A 22 -5.31 -11.52 -15.44
C GLU A 22 -3.79 -11.72 -15.34
N LEU A 23 -3.04 -11.42 -16.41
CA LEU A 23 -1.59 -11.49 -16.40
C LEU A 23 -0.97 -10.53 -15.38
N LEU A 24 -1.49 -9.30 -15.28
CA LEU A 24 -1.02 -8.34 -14.29
C LEU A 24 -1.22 -8.85 -12.87
N LEU A 25 -2.39 -9.43 -12.58
CA LEU A 25 -2.70 -10.00 -11.28
C LEU A 25 -1.83 -11.22 -10.97
N VAL A 26 -1.56 -12.07 -11.96
CA VAL A 26 -0.63 -13.20 -11.83
C VAL A 26 0.77 -12.70 -11.48
N TRP A 27 1.26 -11.67 -12.19
CA TRP A 27 2.57 -11.09 -11.92
C TRP A 27 2.66 -10.44 -10.54
N LEU A 28 1.61 -9.72 -10.12
CA LEU A 28 1.55 -9.09 -8.79
C LEU A 28 1.47 -10.11 -7.64
N ARG A 29 0.83 -11.25 -7.86
CA ARG A 29 0.76 -12.36 -6.89
C ARG A 29 2.07 -13.13 -6.80
N ARG A 30 2.92 -13.05 -7.83
CA ARG A 30 4.19 -13.76 -7.87
C ARG A 30 5.18 -13.09 -6.91
N ASP A 31 5.74 -13.90 -6.01
CA ASP A 31 6.81 -13.51 -5.09
C ASP A 31 6.53 -12.21 -4.32
N SER A 32 7.61 -11.51 -3.95
CA SER A 32 7.61 -10.20 -3.31
C SER A 32 7.36 -9.05 -4.30
N ASN A 33 6.86 -9.29 -5.51
CA ASN A 33 6.70 -8.25 -6.54
C ASN A 33 5.75 -7.14 -6.09
N ALA A 34 4.63 -7.52 -5.47
CA ALA A 34 3.73 -6.58 -4.82
C ALA A 34 4.42 -5.78 -3.69
N VAL A 35 5.29 -6.43 -2.91
CA VAL A 35 6.06 -5.76 -1.83
C VAL A 35 7.03 -4.76 -2.42
N TRP A 36 7.83 -5.18 -3.41
CA TRP A 36 8.82 -4.34 -4.08
C TRP A 36 8.19 -3.16 -4.81
N TRP A 37 7.02 -3.34 -5.42
CA TRP A 37 6.31 -2.23 -6.06
C TRP A 37 5.90 -1.16 -5.04
N ARG A 38 5.43 -1.60 -3.85
CA ARG A 38 5.03 -0.70 -2.76
C ARG A 38 6.22 -0.01 -2.10
N GLU A 39 7.34 -0.73 -1.95
CA GLU A 39 8.56 -0.23 -1.33
C GLU A 39 9.42 0.61 -2.30
N ALA A 40 9.17 0.49 -3.60
CA ALA A 40 9.78 1.33 -4.61
C ALA A 40 9.34 2.79 -4.43
N SER A 41 10.12 3.53 -3.66
CA SER A 41 9.98 4.97 -3.44
C SER A 41 10.42 5.79 -4.67
N GLU A 42 11.26 5.20 -5.52
CA GLU A 42 11.78 5.84 -6.72
C GLU A 42 10.98 5.46 -7.97
N LYS A 43 10.55 6.46 -8.73
CA LYS A 43 9.89 6.27 -10.05
C LYS A 43 10.71 5.41 -11.00
N ARG A 44 12.05 5.44 -10.89
CA ARG A 44 12.95 4.62 -11.70
C ARG A 44 12.77 3.13 -11.44
N LEU A 45 12.66 2.73 -10.16
CA LEU A 45 12.46 1.34 -9.78
C LEU A 45 11.08 0.83 -10.23
N GLN A 46 10.04 1.66 -10.08
CA GLN A 46 8.71 1.33 -10.60
C GLN A 46 8.69 1.23 -12.14
N SER A 47 9.48 2.05 -12.84
CA SER A 47 9.65 1.95 -14.30
C SER A 47 10.29 0.61 -14.68
N THR A 48 11.33 0.17 -13.98
CA THR A 48 11.97 -1.14 -14.21
C THR A 48 10.97 -2.29 -13.99
N MET A 49 10.17 -2.25 -12.94
CA MET A 49 9.15 -3.27 -12.69
C MET A 49 8.07 -3.28 -13.78
N ALA A 50 7.69 -2.12 -14.32
CA ALA A 50 6.76 -2.06 -15.45
C ALA A 50 7.35 -2.66 -16.73
N HIS A 51 8.68 -2.61 -16.92
CA HIS A 51 9.37 -3.33 -18.00
C HIS A 51 9.31 -4.85 -17.80
N GLU A 52 9.53 -5.35 -16.58
CA GLU A 52 9.41 -6.79 -16.29
C GLU A 52 7.99 -7.32 -16.55
N VAL A 53 6.97 -6.55 -16.16
CA VAL A 53 5.57 -6.89 -16.47
C VAL A 53 5.32 -6.90 -17.97
N HIS A 54 5.92 -5.96 -18.71
CA HIS A 54 5.80 -5.92 -20.17
C HIS A 54 6.43 -7.15 -20.83
N GLU A 55 7.63 -7.55 -20.41
CA GLU A 55 8.25 -8.79 -20.89
C GLU A 55 7.37 -10.01 -20.57
N PHE A 56 6.83 -10.08 -19.35
CA PHE A 56 5.87 -11.11 -18.97
C PHE A 56 4.62 -11.13 -19.86
N PHE A 57 4.09 -9.97 -20.26
CA PHE A 57 2.95 -9.88 -21.17
C PHE A 57 3.29 -10.38 -22.56
N VAL A 58 4.45 -9.99 -23.10
CA VAL A 58 4.93 -10.41 -24.41
C VAL A 58 5.11 -11.93 -24.47
N ASP A 59 5.67 -12.53 -23.42
CA ASP A 59 5.83 -13.99 -23.29
C ASP A 59 4.50 -14.75 -23.32
N HIS A 60 3.40 -14.09 -22.94
CA HIS A 60 2.03 -14.65 -22.96
C HIS A 60 1.19 -14.15 -24.15
N GLY A 61 1.82 -13.55 -25.16
CA GLY A 61 1.17 -13.13 -26.41
C GLY A 61 0.50 -11.74 -26.38
N VAL A 62 0.55 -11.03 -25.25
CA VAL A 62 0.00 -9.69 -25.11
C VAL A 62 1.07 -8.66 -25.49
N THR A 63 1.02 -8.17 -26.74
CA THR A 63 2.06 -7.26 -27.29
C THR A 63 1.56 -5.83 -27.53
N HIS A 64 0.25 -5.58 -27.44
CA HIS A 64 -0.34 -4.26 -27.69
C HIS A 64 -0.25 -3.29 -26.50
N ARG A 65 0.21 -3.77 -25.34
CA ARG A 65 0.35 -2.96 -24.13
C ARG A 65 1.74 -2.39 -24.04
N SER A 66 1.85 -1.06 -23.93
CA SER A 66 3.13 -0.41 -23.69
C SER A 66 3.49 -0.42 -22.20
N VAL A 67 4.79 -0.36 -21.90
CA VAL A 67 5.33 -0.20 -20.53
C VAL A 67 4.67 0.97 -19.81
N SER A 68 4.51 2.11 -20.49
CA SER A 68 3.85 3.30 -19.93
C SER A 68 2.39 3.04 -19.56
N ALA A 69 1.67 2.25 -20.36
CA ALA A 69 0.28 1.89 -20.08
C ALA A 69 0.18 0.94 -18.88
N ILE A 70 1.11 -0.01 -18.76
CA ILE A 70 1.22 -0.92 -17.61
C ILE A 70 1.50 -0.13 -16.33
N TYR A 71 2.52 0.72 -16.34
CA TYR A 71 2.84 1.60 -15.20
C TYR A 71 1.62 2.42 -14.77
N ALA A 72 0.96 3.09 -15.73
CA ALA A 72 -0.23 3.90 -15.45
C ALA A 72 -1.37 3.07 -14.86
N LYS A 73 -1.57 1.83 -15.33
CA LYS A 73 -2.60 0.92 -14.82
C LYS A 73 -2.32 0.50 -13.37
N ILE A 74 -1.07 0.16 -13.03
CA ILE A 74 -0.72 -0.21 -11.65
C ILE A 74 -0.89 1.00 -10.71
N CYS A 75 -0.46 2.19 -11.12
CA CYS A 75 -0.69 3.42 -10.35
C CYS A 75 -2.18 3.71 -10.17
N GLN A 76 -3.00 3.49 -11.20
CA GLN A 76 -4.45 3.65 -11.12
C GLN A 76 -5.06 2.68 -10.10
N LEU A 77 -4.69 1.40 -10.14
CA LEU A 77 -5.20 0.40 -9.19
C LEU A 77 -4.79 0.74 -7.75
N ALA A 78 -3.54 1.14 -7.52
CA ALA A 78 -3.08 1.55 -6.20
C ALA A 78 -3.85 2.78 -5.67
N LYS A 79 -4.17 3.73 -6.54
CA LYS A 79 -5.00 4.88 -6.20
C LYS A 79 -6.43 4.47 -5.85
N GLN A 80 -7.05 3.61 -6.65
CA GLN A 80 -8.41 3.11 -6.41
C GLN A 80 -8.51 2.37 -5.07
N VAL A 81 -7.53 1.53 -4.74
CA VAL A 81 -7.43 0.86 -3.43
C VAL A 81 -7.31 1.88 -2.30
N THR A 82 -6.40 2.85 -2.42
CA THR A 82 -6.21 3.90 -1.41
C THR A 82 -7.48 4.74 -1.19
N GLU A 83 -8.22 5.04 -2.27
CA GLU A 83 -9.47 5.78 -2.21
C GLU A 83 -10.59 4.99 -1.54
N ALA A 84 -10.70 3.68 -1.86
CA ALA A 84 -11.63 2.78 -1.21
C ALA A 84 -11.33 2.62 0.30
N ASP A 85 -10.04 2.44 0.66
CA ASP A 85 -9.61 2.39 2.07
C ASP A 85 -9.92 3.69 2.81
N GLY A 86 -9.63 4.83 2.19
CA GLY A 86 -9.92 6.14 2.74
C GLY A 86 -11.42 6.35 2.97
N TRP A 87 -12.26 5.87 2.05
CA TRP A 87 -13.71 5.90 2.20
C TRP A 87 -14.18 4.99 3.35
N LEU A 88 -13.68 3.75 3.44
CA LEU A 88 -14.01 2.82 4.54
C LEU A 88 -13.67 3.43 5.90
N VAL A 89 -12.46 3.99 6.03
CA VAL A 89 -12.02 4.67 7.25
C VAL A 89 -12.92 5.87 7.57
N SER A 90 -13.30 6.68 6.58
CA SER A 90 -14.17 7.86 6.80
C SER A 90 -15.57 7.49 7.30
N LYS A 91 -16.03 6.27 6.99
CA LYS A 91 -17.34 5.74 7.41
C LYS A 91 -17.26 4.92 8.69
N GLY A 92 -16.05 4.67 9.21
CA GLY A 92 -15.83 3.85 10.40
C GLY A 92 -15.93 2.34 10.15
N PHE A 93 -15.84 1.90 8.89
CA PHE A 93 -15.75 0.49 8.54
C PHE A 93 -14.30 0.02 8.60
N TRP A 94 -14.09 -1.23 9.03
CA TRP A 94 -12.76 -1.84 9.03
C TRP A 94 -12.56 -2.71 7.80
N ARG A 95 -13.64 -3.30 7.27
CA ARG A 95 -13.67 -4.05 6.02
C ARG A 95 -14.89 -3.70 5.18
N GLU A 96 -14.77 -3.92 3.89
CA GLU A 96 -15.84 -3.78 2.89
C GLU A 96 -17.03 -4.69 3.17
N ASN A 97 -16.80 -5.86 3.77
CA ASN A 97 -17.85 -6.84 4.10
C ASN A 97 -18.60 -6.53 5.41
N ASP A 98 -18.25 -5.46 6.13
CA ASP A 98 -18.94 -5.08 7.36
C ASP A 98 -20.38 -4.58 7.09
N ASN A 99 -20.67 -4.16 5.84
CA ASN A 99 -21.96 -3.64 5.42
C ASN A 99 -22.14 -3.78 3.89
N GLU A 100 -23.34 -4.12 3.42
CA GLU A 100 -23.63 -4.29 1.99
C GLU A 100 -23.47 -2.98 1.21
N GLU A 101 -23.86 -1.84 1.78
CA GLU A 101 -23.64 -0.52 1.17
C GLU A 101 -22.15 -0.18 1.10
N ALA A 102 -21.36 -0.62 2.09
CA ALA A 102 -19.92 -0.45 2.08
C ALA A 102 -19.29 -1.29 0.96
N LYS A 103 -19.68 -2.56 0.83
CA LYS A 103 -19.25 -3.44 -0.25
C LYS A 103 -19.57 -2.84 -1.62
N GLN A 104 -20.81 -2.41 -1.84
CA GLN A 104 -21.22 -1.80 -3.11
C GLN A 104 -20.45 -0.52 -3.42
N THR A 105 -20.19 0.33 -2.42
CA THR A 105 -19.44 1.56 -2.64
C THR A 105 -17.97 1.30 -2.94
N VAL A 106 -17.35 0.36 -2.21
CA VAL A 106 -15.97 -0.07 -2.45
C VAL A 106 -15.81 -0.66 -3.85
N LEU A 107 -16.69 -1.58 -4.26
CA LEU A 107 -16.67 -2.18 -5.60
C LEU A 107 -16.95 -1.14 -6.70
N ARG A 108 -17.67 -0.06 -6.40
CA ARG A 108 -17.84 1.06 -7.35
C ARG A 108 -16.56 1.89 -7.51
N ILE A 109 -15.75 2.03 -6.46
CA ILE A 109 -14.47 2.75 -6.49
C ILE A 109 -13.39 1.89 -7.16
N CYS A 110 -13.34 0.61 -6.80
CA CYS A 110 -12.38 -0.37 -7.27
C CYS A 110 -13.09 -1.70 -7.54
N PRO A 111 -13.46 -2.00 -8.79
CA PRO A 111 -14.20 -3.23 -9.11
C PRO A 111 -13.45 -4.51 -8.75
N ASP A 112 -12.12 -4.48 -8.85
CA ASP A 112 -11.25 -5.61 -8.51
C ASP A 112 -10.75 -5.57 -7.05
N TYR A 113 -11.37 -4.77 -6.17
CA TYR A 113 -10.86 -4.47 -4.83
C TYR A 113 -10.48 -5.71 -4.03
N GLU A 114 -11.35 -6.71 -3.96
CA GLU A 114 -11.11 -7.95 -3.21
C GLU A 114 -9.80 -8.66 -3.64
N VAL A 115 -9.42 -8.52 -4.92
CA VAL A 115 -8.23 -9.16 -5.49
C VAL A 115 -7.01 -8.24 -5.42
N VAL A 116 -7.16 -6.95 -5.73
CA VAL A 116 -6.03 -6.01 -5.79
C VAL A 116 -5.65 -5.45 -4.42
N ALA A 117 -6.59 -5.31 -3.50
CA ALA A 117 -6.35 -4.69 -2.20
C ALA A 117 -5.31 -5.46 -1.38
N PRO A 118 -5.38 -6.80 -1.22
CA PRO A 118 -4.31 -7.55 -0.52
C PRO A 118 -2.92 -7.40 -1.15
N LEU A 119 -2.85 -7.15 -2.46
CA LEU A 119 -1.61 -7.01 -3.21
C LEU A 119 -1.07 -5.58 -3.16
N LEU A 120 -1.94 -4.58 -3.12
CA LEU A 120 -1.57 -3.17 -3.25
C LEU A 120 -1.72 -2.37 -1.97
N HIS A 121 -2.37 -2.92 -0.93
CA HIS A 121 -2.39 -2.32 0.40
C HIS A 121 -0.96 -1.97 0.78
N CYS A 122 -0.70 -0.66 0.85
CA CYS A 122 0.46 -0.20 1.56
C CYS A 122 0.23 -0.65 3.01
N ASN A 123 0.88 -1.75 3.40
CA ASN A 123 0.95 -2.11 4.80
C ASN A 123 1.89 -1.09 5.44
N LYS A 124 1.45 0.16 5.52
CA LYS A 124 1.92 1.04 6.59
C LYS A 124 1.51 0.26 7.82
N PRO A 125 2.44 -0.25 8.65
CA PRO A 125 2.03 -0.72 9.96
C PRO A 125 1.17 0.41 10.50
N ARG A 126 -0.09 0.09 10.83
CA ARG A 126 -0.86 0.94 11.72
C ARG A 126 0.00 1.03 12.96
N ILE A 127 0.83 2.06 13.05
CA ILE A 127 1.05 2.70 14.31
C ILE A 127 -0.35 3.19 14.65
N THR A 128 -1.11 2.31 15.31
CA THR A 128 -2.14 2.74 16.22
C THR A 128 -1.40 3.67 17.17
N THR A 129 -1.39 4.96 16.84
CA THR A 129 -1.31 6.01 17.83
C THR A 129 -2.59 5.90 18.65
N SER A 130 -2.66 4.83 19.44
CA SER A 130 -3.34 4.87 20.70
C SER A 130 -2.73 6.08 21.42
N PRO A 131 -3.51 7.12 21.76
CA PRO A 131 -3.01 8.25 22.53
C PRO A 131 -2.47 7.84 23.91
N HIS A 132 -2.58 6.55 24.27
CA HIS A 132 -2.41 6.05 25.61
C HIS A 132 -1.03 5.47 25.94
N VAL A 133 -0.10 5.35 24.99
CA VAL A 133 1.20 4.66 25.23
C VAL A 133 2.40 5.59 25.30
N TYR A 134 2.33 6.83 24.79
CA TYR A 134 3.46 7.77 24.88
C TYR A 134 3.50 8.65 26.13
N GLY A 135 2.65 8.37 27.13
CA GLY A 135 2.67 9.08 28.41
C GLY A 135 3.70 8.57 29.44
N LEU A 136 4.16 7.32 29.31
CA LEU A 136 4.97 6.68 30.36
C LEU A 136 6.47 6.79 30.10
N GLU A 137 6.92 6.62 28.86
CA GLU A 137 8.36 6.72 28.49
C GLU A 137 8.94 8.12 28.74
N ALA A 138 8.15 9.17 28.45
CA ALA A 138 8.57 10.55 28.71
C ALA A 138 8.60 10.89 30.22
N SER A 139 7.76 10.22 31.03
CA SER A 139 7.75 10.35 32.49
C SER A 139 8.92 9.61 33.14
N ILE A 140 9.26 8.41 32.65
CA ILE A 140 10.44 7.66 33.12
C ILE A 140 11.72 8.44 32.80
N ALA A 141 11.86 8.96 31.58
CA ALA A 141 13.01 9.77 31.19
C ALA A 141 13.13 11.09 31.99
N LYS A 142 12.00 11.73 32.34
CA LYS A 142 11.99 12.92 33.21
C LYS A 142 12.31 12.58 34.66
N SER A 143 11.85 11.44 35.17
CA SER A 143 12.12 10.97 36.53
C SER A 143 13.61 10.61 36.73
N LEU A 144 14.21 9.89 35.77
CA LEU A 144 15.63 9.54 35.79
C LEU A 144 16.54 10.78 35.70
N ARG A 145 16.17 11.78 34.90
CA ARG A 145 16.90 13.06 34.82
C ARG A 145 16.78 13.91 36.08
N ARG A 146 15.66 13.83 36.83
CA ARG A 146 15.51 14.50 38.14
C ARG A 146 16.32 13.78 39.21
N SER A 147 16.34 12.44 39.21
CA SER A 147 17.15 11.63 40.13
C SER A 147 18.65 11.89 39.96
N ALA A 148 19.14 11.95 38.71
CA ALA A 148 20.55 12.27 38.42
C ALA A 148 20.96 13.71 38.82
N ARG A 149 20.00 14.65 38.85
CA ARG A 149 20.26 16.05 39.27
C ARG A 149 20.24 16.22 40.78
N ASN A 150 19.51 15.38 41.50
CA ASN A 150 19.38 15.46 42.97
C ASN A 150 20.50 14.74 43.72
N GLN A 151 21.32 13.94 43.04
CA GLN A 151 22.50 13.26 43.61
C GLN A 151 23.81 14.05 43.50
N ASN A 152 23.78 15.29 42.98
CA ASN A 152 24.99 16.09 42.78
C ASN A 152 25.04 17.34 43.68
N ILE A 153 24.70 17.17 44.96
CA ILE A 153 24.89 18.20 46.00
C ILE A 153 26.05 17.80 46.93
N ARG A 154 27.13 18.58 46.80
CA ARG A 154 28.32 18.82 47.66
C ARG A 154 29.48 17.81 47.60
N PRO A 155 30.70 18.28 47.28
CA PRO A 155 31.85 18.03 48.11
C PRO A 155 31.88 19.08 49.25
N VAL A 156 32.04 18.58 50.47
CA VAL A 156 32.46 19.35 51.64
C VAL A 156 33.95 19.66 51.46
N ASP A 157 34.32 20.93 51.47
CA ASP A 157 35.72 21.32 51.61
C ASP A 157 36.18 20.92 53.01
N ALA A 158 37.09 19.95 53.08
CA ALA A 158 37.77 19.52 54.30
C ALA A 158 39.29 19.72 54.11
N ALA A 159 39.77 20.77 54.78
CA ALA A 159 41.06 20.99 55.42
C ALA A 159 42.29 20.17 54.97
N ALA A 160 43.35 20.91 54.62
CA ALA A 160 44.69 20.73 55.20
C ALA A 160 45.42 22.08 55.19
#